data_AF-A0A372BND5-F1
#
_entry.id   AF-A0A372BND5-F1
#
_cell.length_a   1.000
_cell.length_b   1.000
_cell.length_c   1.000
_cell.angle_alpha   90.00
_cell.angle_beta   90.00
_cell.angle_gamma   90.00
#
_symmetry.space_group_name_H-M   'P 1'
#
loop_
_entity.id
_entity.type
_entity.pdbx_description
1 polymer ?
#
loop_
_entity_poly.entity_id
_entity_poly.type
_entity_poly.pdbx_seq_one_letter_code
_entity_poly.pdbx_strand_id
1 'polypeptide(L)'
;MNSMKYSYKPNYFFFAHKLVLFLKDYLIKHPTEQQTTFNLQTIYDIFSHDLASSTTNLEGILNIADEYVFETEDGLLPLISKHSVNLKNHVLSLEFSPQALTSLLSGRSLVNPKAA
;
A
#
# COMPACT_ATOMS: atom_id res chain seq x y z
N MET A 1 -8.50 2.59 -30.43
CA MET A 1 -8.10 3.82 -29.71
C MET A 1 -7.68 3.41 -28.31
N ASN A 2 -6.39 3.17 -28.06
CA ASN A 2 -5.91 2.84 -26.71
C ASN A 2 -4.84 3.85 -26.32
N SER A 3 -5.20 4.75 -25.40
CA SER A 3 -4.25 5.63 -24.73
C SER A 3 -4.61 5.69 -23.25
N MET A 4 -4.34 4.59 -22.54
CA MET A 4 -4.14 4.64 -21.09
C MET A 4 -2.78 5.28 -20.82
N LYS A 5 -2.73 6.62 -20.84
CA LYS A 5 -1.62 7.36 -20.23
C LYS A 5 -2.08 7.76 -18.84
N TYR A 6 -2.03 6.82 -17.89
CA TYR A 6 -2.08 7.17 -16.48
C TYR A 6 -0.77 7.89 -16.14
N SER A 7 -0.73 9.20 -16.39
CA SER A 7 0.25 10.07 -15.77
C SER A 7 -0.15 10.16 -14.31
N TYR A 8 0.38 9.25 -13.48
CA TYR A 8 0.15 9.29 -12.05
C TYR A 8 0.52 10.70 -11.53
N LYS A 9 -0.40 11.34 -10.81
CA LYS A 9 -0.14 12.66 -10.24
C LYS A 9 0.98 12.51 -9.20
N PRO A 10 1.95 13.43 -9.11
CA PRO A 10 3.06 13.35 -8.13
C PRO A 10 2.62 13.06 -6.69
N ASN A 11 1.45 13.56 -6.29
CA ASN A 11 0.89 13.32 -4.95
C ASN A 11 0.55 11.84 -4.69
N TYR A 12 0.26 11.04 -5.71
CA TYR A 12 -0.13 9.64 -5.51
C TYR A 12 1.07 8.78 -5.12
N PHE A 13 2.23 8.98 -5.76
CA PHE A 13 3.47 8.31 -5.34
C PHE A 13 3.85 8.68 -3.91
N PHE A 14 3.67 9.95 -3.53
CA PHE A 14 3.89 10.41 -2.17
C PHE A 14 2.97 9.72 -1.15
N PHE A 15 1.66 9.63 -1.43
CA PHE A 15 0.72 8.96 -0.55
C PHE A 15 0.90 7.44 -0.51
N ALA A 16 1.25 6.82 -1.63
CA ALA A 16 1.59 5.40 -1.68
C ALA A 16 2.83 5.10 -0.83
N HIS A 17 3.86 5.93 -0.93
CA HIS A 17 5.06 5.82 -0.10
C HIS A 17 4.72 5.91 1.40
N LYS A 18 3.92 6.92 1.79
CA LYS A 18 3.45 7.09 3.17
C LYS A 18 2.70 5.86 3.68
N LEU A 19 1.79 5.32 2.87
CA LEU A 19 1.03 4.13 3.21
C LEU A 19 1.97 2.93 3.44
N VAL A 20 2.92 2.69 2.54
CA VAL A 20 3.85 1.56 2.67
C VAL A 20 4.74 1.70 3.90
N LEU A 21 5.24 2.90 4.22
CA LEU A 21 5.98 3.13 5.45
C LEU A 21 5.13 2.84 6.69
N PHE A 22 3.89 3.33 6.72
CA PHE A 22 2.94 3.04 7.80
C PHE A 22 2.70 1.53 7.96
N LEU A 23 2.49 0.80 6.85
CA LEU A 23 2.24 -0.64 6.88
C LEU A 23 3.45 -1.43 7.36
N LYS A 24 4.68 -1.01 7.00
CA LYS A 24 5.90 -1.62 7.53
C LYS A 24 5.97 -1.51 9.04
N ASP A 25 5.78 -0.30 9.57
CA ASP A 25 5.84 -0.04 11.01
C ASP A 25 4.73 -0.78 11.77
N TYR A 26 3.55 -0.89 11.15
CA TYR A 26 2.43 -1.66 11.67
C TYR A 26 2.78 -3.16 11.74
N LEU A 27 3.24 -3.75 10.64
CA LEU A 27 3.52 -5.19 10.56
C LEU A 27 4.70 -5.63 11.41
N ILE A 28 5.68 -4.76 11.68
CA ILE A 28 6.73 -5.04 12.67
C ILE A 28 6.13 -5.23 14.07
N LYS A 29 5.05 -4.50 14.41
CA LYS A 29 4.33 -4.62 15.69
C LYS A 29 3.31 -5.76 15.69
N HIS A 30 2.85 -6.17 14.50
CA HIS A 30 1.84 -7.21 14.28
C HIS A 30 2.35 -8.32 13.33
N PRO A 31 3.44 -9.04 13.68
CA PRO A 31 4.19 -9.87 12.73
C PRO A 31 3.46 -11.11 12.24
N THR A 32 2.37 -11.51 12.90
CA THR A 32 1.56 -12.68 12.53
C THR A 32 0.31 -12.31 11.73
N GLU A 33 0.06 -11.02 11.50
CA GLU A 33 -1.15 -10.53 10.85
C GLU A 33 -1.04 -10.67 9.34
N GLN A 34 -1.87 -11.55 8.75
CA GLN A 34 -1.90 -11.79 7.31
C GLN A 34 -2.95 -10.93 6.58
N GLN A 35 -3.90 -10.39 7.32
CA GLN A 35 -4.93 -9.48 6.81
C GLN A 35 -5.31 -8.51 7.90
N THR A 36 -5.68 -7.30 7.52
CA THR A 36 -6.13 -6.28 8.46
C THR A 36 -7.20 -5.40 7.84
N THR A 37 -7.90 -4.63 8.66
CA THR A 37 -8.87 -3.64 8.20
C THR A 37 -8.67 -2.33 8.95
N PHE A 38 -8.45 -1.26 8.19
CA PHE A 38 -8.30 0.10 8.71
C PHE A 38 -9.58 0.90 8.46
N ASN A 39 -9.93 1.77 9.41
CA ASN A 39 -10.92 2.80 9.14
C ASN A 39 -10.34 3.81 8.13
N LEU A 40 -11.16 4.31 7.20
CA LEU A 40 -10.71 5.33 6.24
C LEU A 40 -10.28 6.64 6.91
N GLN A 41 -10.72 6.91 8.15
CA GLN A 41 -10.18 7.98 8.98
C GLN A 41 -8.68 7.80 9.24
N THR A 42 -8.23 6.58 9.53
CA THR A 42 -6.79 6.29 9.69
C THR A 42 -6.02 6.62 8.42
N ILE A 43 -6.58 6.27 7.26
CA ILE A 43 -5.97 6.57 5.96
C ILE A 43 -5.93 8.08 5.70
N TYR A 44 -7.00 8.79 6.04
CA TYR A 44 -7.08 10.25 5.99
C TYR A 44 -6.02 10.91 6.87
N ASP A 45 -5.81 10.41 8.09
CA ASP A 45 -4.79 10.91 9.00
C ASP A 45 -3.37 10.69 8.44
N ILE A 46 -3.08 9.49 7.91
CA ILE A 46 -1.81 9.17 7.22
C ILE A 46 -1.59 10.11 6.03
N PHE A 47 -2.64 10.41 5.28
CA PHE A 47 -2.61 11.29 4.11
C PHE A 47 -2.72 12.77 4.47
N SER A 48 -2.44 13.13 5.73
CA SER A 48 -2.38 14.52 6.20
C SER A 48 -3.68 15.27 5.94
N HIS A 49 -4.81 14.58 6.14
CA HIS A 49 -6.16 15.10 5.98
C HIS A 49 -6.51 15.46 4.51
N ASP A 50 -5.91 14.78 3.52
CA ASP A 50 -6.33 14.89 2.12
C ASP A 50 -7.51 13.96 1.83
N LEU A 51 -8.71 14.54 1.73
CA LEU A 51 -9.96 13.78 1.58
C LEU A 51 -10.04 13.05 0.24
N ALA A 52 -9.56 13.69 -0.84
CA ALA A 52 -9.63 13.10 -2.17
C ALA A 52 -8.75 11.85 -2.25
N SER A 53 -7.57 11.88 -1.62
CA SER A 53 -6.61 10.79 -1.57
C SER A 53 -7.05 9.65 -0.67
N SER A 54 -7.77 9.92 0.42
CA SER A 54 -8.32 8.89 1.30
C SER A 54 -9.64 8.28 0.82
N THR A 55 -10.22 8.78 -0.28
CA THR A 55 -11.49 8.31 -0.85
C THR A 55 -11.41 8.10 -2.36
N THR A 56 -11.75 9.12 -3.16
CA THR A 56 -11.90 9.04 -4.61
C THR A 56 -10.66 8.51 -5.33
N ASN A 57 -9.47 8.86 -4.83
CA ASN A 57 -8.20 8.51 -5.45
C ASN A 57 -7.51 7.33 -4.77
N LEU A 58 -8.09 6.77 -3.70
CA LEU A 58 -7.43 5.77 -2.86
C LEU A 58 -7.06 4.51 -3.66
N GLU A 59 -7.96 4.02 -4.52
CA GLU A 59 -7.68 2.89 -5.42
C GLU A 59 -6.45 3.15 -6.31
N GLY A 60 -6.33 4.35 -6.87
CA GLY A 60 -5.18 4.71 -7.70
C GLY A 60 -3.87 4.78 -6.92
N ILE A 61 -3.93 5.15 -5.63
CA ILE A 61 -2.79 5.19 -4.72
C ILE A 61 -2.39 3.77 -4.29
N LEU A 62 -3.38 2.90 -4.02
CA LEU A 62 -3.15 1.49 -3.67
C LEU A 62 -2.48 0.73 -4.82
N ASN A 63 -2.91 0.95 -6.06
CA ASN A 63 -2.24 0.39 -7.24
C ASN A 63 -0.76 0.79 -7.36
N ILE A 64 -0.38 1.99 -6.89
CA ILE A 64 1.03 2.38 -6.83
C ILE A 64 1.74 1.73 -5.63
N ALA A 65 1.03 1.54 -4.51
CA ALA A 65 1.58 0.87 -3.34
C ALA A 65 1.98 -0.59 -3.65
N ASP A 66 1.27 -1.25 -4.57
CA ASP A 66 1.59 -2.59 -5.06
C ASP A 66 2.95 -2.66 -5.78
N GLU A 67 3.45 -1.54 -6.31
CA GLU A 67 4.76 -1.48 -6.97
C GLU A 67 5.94 -1.39 -5.98
N TYR A 68 5.65 -1.27 -4.68
CA TYR A 68 6.65 -1.37 -3.61
C TYR A 68 6.81 -2.84 -3.21
N VAL A 69 7.96 -3.41 -3.56
CA VAL A 69 8.19 -4.85 -3.48
C VAL A 69 9.36 -5.21 -2.58
N PHE A 70 9.35 -6.43 -2.05
CA PHE A 70 10.46 -7.01 -1.31
C PHE A 70 11.13 -8.12 -2.13
N GLU A 71 12.45 -8.24 -1.98
CA GLU A 71 13.17 -9.41 -2.47
C GLU A 71 12.86 -10.63 -1.60
N THR A 72 12.16 -11.59 -2.19
CA THR A 72 11.79 -12.86 -1.56
C THR A 72 12.50 -14.03 -2.25
N GLU A 73 12.35 -15.24 -1.72
CA GLU A 73 12.87 -16.45 -2.38
C GLU A 73 12.15 -16.74 -3.72
N ASP A 74 10.92 -16.27 -3.86
CA ASP A 74 10.08 -16.42 -5.06
C ASP A 74 10.19 -15.21 -6.01
N GLY A 75 11.15 -14.33 -5.77
CA GLY A 75 11.37 -13.11 -6.55
C GLY A 75 10.81 -11.86 -5.87
N LEU A 76 10.54 -10.82 -6.67
CA LEU A 76 10.01 -9.55 -6.16
C LEU A 76 8.51 -9.68 -5.93
N LEU A 77 8.08 -9.50 -4.68
CA LEU A 77 6.66 -9.57 -4.30
C LEU A 77 6.21 -8.32 -3.56
N PRO A 78 4.98 -7.83 -3.83
CA PRO A 78 4.41 -6.70 -3.12
C PRO A 78 4.12 -7.06 -1.66
N LEU A 79 4.16 -6.06 -0.77
CA LEU A 79 3.74 -6.25 0.61
C LEU A 79 2.24 -6.54 0.71
N ILE A 80 1.44 -5.80 -0.06
CA ILE A 80 -0.02 -5.96 -0.18
C ILE A 80 -0.28 -6.98 -1.28
N SER A 81 -0.94 -8.09 -0.97
CA SER A 81 -1.35 -9.08 -1.98
C SER A 81 -2.73 -8.74 -2.55
N LYS A 82 -3.58 -8.09 -1.76
CA LYS A 82 -4.93 -7.68 -2.15
C LYS A 82 -5.42 -6.52 -1.30
N HIS A 83 -6.19 -5.63 -1.89
CA HIS A 83 -6.84 -4.52 -1.21
C HIS A 83 -8.32 -4.43 -1.61
N SER A 84 -9.14 -3.84 -0.73
CA SER A 84 -10.56 -3.56 -1.00
C SER A 84 -11.01 -2.32 -0.21
N VAL A 85 -11.52 -1.32 -0.92
CA VAL A 85 -12.09 -0.11 -0.32
C VAL A 85 -13.62 -0.25 -0.24
N ASN A 86 -14.16 -0.18 0.98
CA ASN A 86 -15.59 -0.14 1.21
C ASN A 86 -15.99 1.23 1.77
N LEU A 87 -16.40 2.13 0.87
CA LEU A 87 -16.81 3.50 1.22
C LEU A 87 -18.08 3.54 2.08
N LYS A 88 -18.98 2.57 1.93
CA LYS A 88 -20.23 2.50 2.72
C LYS A 88 -19.93 2.20 4.20
N ASN A 89 -18.98 1.30 4.44
CA ASN A 89 -18.58 0.90 5.80
C ASN A 89 -17.39 1.71 6.32
N HIS A 90 -16.85 2.65 5.53
CA HIS A 90 -15.69 3.47 5.84
C HIS A 90 -14.45 2.66 6.23
N VAL A 91 -14.15 1.59 5.48
CA VAL A 91 -12.99 0.73 5.73
C VAL A 91 -12.15 0.44 4.48
N LEU A 92 -10.85 0.25 4.70
CA LEU A 92 -9.89 -0.37 3.78
C LEU A 92 -9.48 -1.72 4.36
N SER A 93 -9.73 -2.80 3.62
CA SER A 93 -9.25 -4.13 3.97
C SER A 93 -8.02 -4.49 3.14
N LEU A 94 -7.00 -5.04 3.78
CA LEU A 94 -5.74 -5.45 3.17
C LEU A 94 -5.45 -6.91 3.50
N GLU A 95 -4.95 -7.65 2.51
CA GLU A 95 -4.29 -8.93 2.68
C GLU A 95 -2.79 -8.75 2.35
N PHE A 96 -1.92 -9.42 3.09
CA PHE A 96 -0.47 -9.28 2.96
C PHE A 96 0.17 -10.53 2.36
N SER A 97 1.21 -10.34 1.55
CA SER A 97 1.99 -11.45 1.00
C SER A 97 2.86 -12.10 2.09
N PRO A 98 2.69 -13.39 2.42
CA PRO A 98 3.45 -14.02 3.51
C PRO A 98 4.97 -14.02 3.30
N GLN A 99 5.42 -14.20 2.06
CA GLN A 99 6.85 -14.16 1.71
C GLN A 99 7.44 -12.74 1.82
N ALA A 100 6.68 -11.72 1.42
CA ALA A 100 7.09 -10.33 1.57
C ALA A 100 7.13 -9.91 3.04
N LEU A 101 6.16 -10.36 3.85
CA LEU A 101 6.16 -10.14 5.29
C LEU A 101 7.37 -10.79 5.97
N THR A 102 7.69 -12.04 5.61
CA THR A 102 8.92 -12.71 6.09
C THR A 102 10.18 -11.91 5.72
N SER A 103 10.21 -11.37 4.50
CA SER A 103 11.34 -10.55 4.02
C SER A 103 11.45 -9.23 4.80
N LEU A 104 10.32 -8.55 5.06
CA LEU A 104 10.26 -7.37 5.92
C LEU A 104 10.78 -7.68 7.34
N LEU A 105 10.28 -8.75 7.97
CA LEU A 105 10.63 -9.12 9.34
C LEU A 105 12.09 -9.59 9.48
N SER A 106 12.70 -10.10 8.40
CA SER A 106 14.14 -10.42 8.35
C SER A 106 15.02 -9.21 8.06
N GLY A 107 14.45 -8.01 7.93
CA GLY A 107 15.17 -6.76 7.72
C GLY A 107 15.62 -6.54 6.28
N ARG A 108 15.07 -7.27 5.30
CA ARG A 108 15.37 -7.04 3.88
C ARG A 108 14.85 -5.67 3.44
N SER A 109 15.57 -5.07 2.48
CA SER A 109 15.24 -3.75 1.99
C SER A 109 14.00 -3.77 1.09
N LEU A 110 13.19 -2.73 1.22
CA LEU A 110 12.09 -2.46 0.30
C LEU A 110 12.65 -1.89 -1.00
N VAL A 111 12.26 -2.47 -2.13
CA VAL A 111 12.54 -1.94 -3.46
C VAL A 111 11.41 -0.97 -3.81
N ASN A 112 11.80 0.27 -4.11
CA ASN A 112 10.85 1.31 -4.50
C ASN A 112 10.42 1.13 -5.96
N PRO A 113 9.22 1.59 -6.35
CA PRO A 113 8.82 1.64 -7.75
C PRO A 113 9.86 2.42 -8.55
N LYS A 114 10.12 1.97 -9.78
CA LYS A 114 10.87 2.77 -10.73
C LYS A 114 10.04 4.03 -10.99
N ALA A 115 10.49 5.16 -10.45
CA ALA A 115 9.87 6.45 -10.74
C ALA A 115 9.79 6.61 -12.27
N ALA A 116 8.59 6.88 -12.78
CA ALA A 116 8.35 7.13 -14.20
C ALA A 116 8.93 8.48 -14.63
#